data_AF-A6TV35-F1
#
_entry.id   AF-A6TV35-F1
#
_cell.length_a   1.000
_cell.length_b   1.000
_cell.length_c   1.000
_cell.angle_alpha   90.00
_cell.angle_beta   90.00
_cell.angle_gamma   90.00
#
_symmetry.space_group_name_H-M   'P 1'
#
loop_
_entity.id
_entity.type
_entity.pdbx_description
1 polymer ?
#
loop_
_entity_poly.entity_id
_entity_poly.type
_entity_poly.pdbx_seq_one_letter_code
_entity_poly.pdbx_strand_id
1 'polypeptide(L)'
;MSVLVDDSITIYEALQNIKDGKYVMPAFQRQYVWSMEQVEKLWDSILLDYPIATFLFWHVDDDNVTWDTYFCNFLYEVTFDSRKQADSVNYELSNINVDLTDTAILDGQQRLTSLFLSLFGNAFIRQKHARKKNGGGIVTKLLIELNKNKLTVDEEEYNSKKYDIKFSEKVGKLSPTQFEIRNILEPKFQDKTTRNKAINEAIINVPADSKDYARDILNKLYVKIFEEKLIRFTKIHDMKQDDALEMFVRFNSGGKALRKSEITMSILEAYWPSAKTEFGKLLVDSYNGFASDFIIRCALMIYGDVVKSNISKQIANELKNNWSEFKKALKNLEIVLKDMNIGVSRFASSWNVLLPIIYFIYYNPEYKKNLDGIRAYLIRAILFTYFQSGTTGKLQQMKSRINENDYEITVDMLNQMNDLRVTDGKIEDILNSEKGGRVAGEALFYLSLDWRKKHFKYEQDHLHPYERFDGNKPISVSMEEWKRWRGNRNRLANLHLLEGRSNASKSDMRLADYYNDMNDEQKAEFCKQAIISDGLSLELEYFDDFYEKRKAILTARIRQLLE
;
A
#
# COMPACT_ATOMS: atom_id res chain seq x y z
N MET A 1 -9.31 -37.47 -1.14
CA MET A 1 -8.32 -37.28 -0.07
C MET A 1 -7.01 -37.02 -0.78
N SER A 2 -6.32 -35.92 -0.48
CA SER A 2 -5.04 -35.63 -1.12
C SER A 2 -4.01 -36.67 -0.73
N VAL A 3 -3.21 -37.11 -1.70
CA VAL A 3 -2.10 -38.05 -1.46
C VAL A 3 -0.82 -37.24 -1.29
N LEU A 4 -0.10 -37.48 -0.19
CA LEU A 4 1.19 -36.85 0.10
C LEU A 4 2.32 -37.83 -0.25
N VAL A 5 3.24 -37.38 -1.08
CA VAL A 5 4.42 -38.16 -1.50
C VAL A 5 5.69 -37.39 -1.16
N ASP A 6 6.50 -37.93 -0.26
CA ASP A 6 7.80 -37.34 0.08
C ASP A 6 8.89 -37.84 -0.86
N ASP A 7 9.70 -36.92 -1.39
CA ASP A 7 10.83 -37.26 -2.26
C ASP A 7 11.97 -36.21 -2.15
N SER A 8 13.08 -36.47 -2.83
CA SER A 8 14.23 -35.58 -2.89
C SER A 8 14.98 -35.66 -4.22
N ILE A 9 15.38 -34.49 -4.72
CA ILE A 9 16.14 -34.31 -5.96
C ILE A 9 17.33 -33.38 -5.74
N THR A 10 18.28 -33.42 -6.66
CA THR A 10 19.43 -32.51 -6.67
C THR A 10 19.00 -31.08 -7.03
N ILE A 11 19.84 -30.09 -6.71
CA ILE A 11 19.62 -28.72 -7.17
C ILE A 11 19.55 -28.70 -8.70
N TYR A 12 20.49 -29.38 -9.37
CA TYR A 12 20.54 -29.38 -10.83
C TYR A 12 19.24 -29.91 -11.47
N GLU A 13 18.71 -31.05 -11.01
CA GLU A 13 17.45 -31.61 -11.51
C GLU A 13 16.27 -30.65 -11.29
N ALA A 14 16.15 -30.05 -10.10
CA ALA A 14 15.08 -29.09 -9.81
C ALA A 14 15.14 -27.88 -10.76
N LEU A 15 16.35 -27.39 -11.05
CA LEU A 15 16.53 -26.24 -11.94
C LEU A 15 16.34 -26.60 -13.42
N GLN A 16 16.66 -27.82 -13.86
CA GLN A 16 16.29 -28.29 -15.20
C GLN A 16 14.77 -28.37 -15.35
N ASN A 17 14.06 -28.91 -14.35
CA ASN A 17 12.59 -28.94 -14.39
C ASN A 17 11.97 -27.53 -14.49
N ILE A 18 12.57 -26.52 -13.87
CA ILE A 18 12.17 -25.11 -14.08
C ILE A 18 12.49 -24.66 -15.50
N LYS A 19 13.71 -24.92 -15.98
CA LYS A 19 14.17 -24.49 -17.31
C LYS A 19 13.33 -25.09 -18.44
N ASP A 20 12.93 -26.34 -18.29
CA ASP A 20 12.15 -27.11 -19.28
C ASP A 20 10.64 -26.82 -19.19
N GLY A 21 10.21 -25.92 -18.30
CA GLY A 21 8.80 -25.55 -18.13
C GLY A 21 7.96 -26.56 -17.37
N LYS A 22 8.58 -27.59 -16.78
CA LYS A 22 7.89 -28.60 -15.98
C LYS A 22 7.38 -28.05 -14.65
N TYR A 23 8.10 -27.09 -14.06
CA TYR A 23 7.76 -26.45 -12.79
C TYR A 23 7.25 -25.03 -12.97
N VAL A 24 6.13 -24.72 -12.32
CA VAL A 24 5.52 -23.38 -12.27
C VAL A 24 5.19 -22.95 -10.85
N MET A 25 4.71 -21.72 -10.67
CA MET A 25 4.20 -21.21 -9.40
C MET A 25 2.72 -20.84 -9.55
N PRO A 26 1.86 -21.11 -8.56
CA PRO A 26 0.48 -20.62 -8.62
C PRO A 26 0.39 -19.08 -8.65
N ALA A 27 -0.60 -18.52 -9.34
CA ALA A 27 -0.75 -17.07 -9.48
C ALA A 27 -0.98 -16.29 -8.17
N PHE A 28 -1.49 -16.96 -7.12
CA PHE A 28 -1.70 -16.34 -5.81
C PHE A 28 -0.41 -16.17 -4.99
N GLN A 29 0.71 -16.66 -5.48
CA GLN A 29 1.98 -16.54 -4.79
C GLN A 29 2.51 -15.11 -4.80
N ARG A 30 3.14 -14.70 -3.69
CA ARG A 30 3.76 -13.37 -3.62
C ARG A 30 4.91 -13.22 -4.62
N GLN A 31 5.09 -12.00 -5.09
CA GLN A 31 6.20 -11.56 -5.95
C GLN A 31 7.57 -11.90 -5.35
N TYR A 32 8.59 -11.98 -6.21
CA TYR A 32 9.97 -12.17 -5.76
C TYR A 32 10.44 -10.95 -4.95
N VAL A 33 10.84 -11.18 -3.70
CA VAL A 33 11.19 -10.11 -2.74
C VAL A 33 12.54 -10.33 -2.06
N TRP A 34 13.27 -11.38 -2.43
CA TRP A 34 14.55 -11.68 -1.80
C TRP A 34 15.65 -10.69 -2.20
N SER A 35 16.43 -10.25 -1.22
CA SER A 35 17.61 -9.41 -1.41
C SER A 35 18.82 -10.22 -1.86
N MET A 36 19.85 -9.54 -2.38
CA MET A 36 21.14 -10.17 -2.69
C MET A 36 21.73 -10.93 -1.50
N GLU A 37 21.69 -10.32 -0.31
CA GLU A 37 22.23 -10.91 0.91
C GLU A 37 21.52 -12.22 1.29
N GLN A 38 20.20 -12.31 1.08
CA GLN A 38 19.45 -13.53 1.36
C GLN A 38 19.85 -14.67 0.40
N VAL A 39 20.10 -14.36 -0.87
CA VAL A 39 20.62 -15.33 -1.84
C VAL A 39 22.05 -15.78 -1.46
N GLU A 40 22.91 -14.85 -1.08
CA GLU A 40 24.27 -15.15 -0.61
C GLU A 40 24.26 -16.06 0.63
N LYS A 41 23.40 -15.76 1.62
CA LYS A 41 23.22 -16.58 2.84
C LYS A 41 22.65 -17.96 2.55
N LEU A 42 21.79 -18.10 1.55
CA LEU A 42 21.29 -19.40 1.10
C LEU A 42 22.43 -20.29 0.59
N TRP A 43 23.29 -19.75 -0.28
CA TRP A 43 24.46 -20.48 -0.78
C TRP A 43 25.47 -20.79 0.33
N ASP A 44 25.69 -19.87 1.25
CA ASP A 44 26.54 -20.09 2.42
C ASP A 44 26.01 -21.25 3.27
N SER A 45 24.71 -21.28 3.55
CA SER A 45 24.05 -22.37 4.28
C SER A 45 24.19 -23.73 3.56
N ILE A 46 24.03 -23.75 2.23
CA ILE A 46 24.22 -24.95 1.41
C ILE A 46 25.65 -25.48 1.54
N LEU A 47 26.64 -24.60 1.45
CA LEU A 47 28.05 -24.97 1.59
C LEU A 47 28.45 -25.29 3.03
N LEU A 48 27.70 -24.86 4.04
CA LEU A 48 27.87 -25.25 5.44
C LEU A 48 27.16 -26.56 5.82
N ASP A 49 26.56 -27.25 4.84
CA ASP A 49 25.77 -28.46 5.07
C ASP A 49 24.51 -28.23 5.94
N TYR A 50 24.03 -26.99 6.02
CA TYR A 50 22.82 -26.66 6.75
C TYR A 50 21.56 -27.01 5.94
N PRO A 51 20.49 -27.46 6.60
CA PRO A 51 19.24 -27.79 5.93
C PRO A 51 18.60 -26.51 5.36
N ILE A 52 18.26 -26.52 4.07
CA ILE A 52 17.58 -25.39 3.41
C ILE A 52 16.04 -25.40 3.54
N ALA A 53 15.52 -26.16 4.52
CA ALA A 53 14.11 -26.46 4.79
C ALA A 53 13.35 -27.12 3.62
N THR A 54 12.32 -27.89 3.96
CA THR A 54 11.52 -28.68 3.02
C THR A 54 10.70 -27.79 2.08
N PHE A 55 10.45 -28.26 0.86
CA PHE A 55 9.60 -27.62 -0.12
C PHE A 55 8.22 -28.31 -0.19
N LEU A 56 7.21 -27.58 -0.67
CA LEU A 56 5.88 -28.12 -0.87
C LEU A 56 5.50 -28.01 -2.34
N PHE A 57 5.25 -29.14 -2.98
CA PHE A 57 4.91 -29.24 -4.40
C PHE A 57 3.45 -29.65 -4.55
N TRP A 58 2.83 -29.19 -5.62
CA TRP A 58 1.47 -29.55 -6.03
C TRP A 58 1.56 -30.23 -7.40
N HIS A 59 1.04 -31.45 -7.52
CA HIS A 59 0.89 -32.09 -8.82
C HIS A 59 -0.24 -31.42 -9.60
N VAL A 60 0.03 -31.02 -10.84
CA VAL A 60 -0.94 -30.37 -11.71
C VAL A 60 -1.27 -31.28 -12.89
N ASP A 61 -2.56 -31.46 -13.16
CA ASP A 61 -3.12 -32.28 -14.23
C ASP A 61 -4.52 -31.78 -14.64
N ASP A 62 -5.08 -32.32 -15.72
CA ASP A 62 -6.41 -31.92 -16.24
C ASP A 62 -7.58 -32.18 -15.25
N ASP A 63 -7.39 -33.04 -14.24
CA ASP A 63 -8.43 -33.35 -13.26
C ASP A 63 -8.50 -32.30 -12.13
N ASN A 64 -7.41 -31.53 -11.94
CA ASN A 64 -7.24 -30.66 -10.79
C ASN A 64 -7.02 -29.17 -11.11
N VAL A 65 -6.74 -28.83 -12.38
CA VAL A 65 -6.76 -27.44 -12.88
C VAL A 65 -7.76 -27.24 -14.00
N THR A 66 -8.22 -26.00 -14.14
CA THR A 66 -9.16 -25.59 -15.18
C THR A 66 -8.54 -24.51 -16.06
N TRP A 67 -9.20 -24.19 -17.19
CA TRP A 67 -8.73 -23.17 -18.14
C TRP A 67 -8.58 -21.76 -17.53
N ASP A 68 -9.23 -21.51 -16.39
CA ASP A 68 -9.17 -20.27 -15.61
C ASP A 68 -8.23 -20.36 -14.38
N THR A 69 -7.48 -21.47 -14.23
CA THR A 69 -6.40 -21.57 -13.27
C THR A 69 -5.13 -20.94 -13.84
N TYR A 70 -4.66 -19.88 -13.20
CA TYR A 70 -3.49 -19.14 -13.66
C TYR A 70 -2.22 -19.54 -12.91
N PHE A 71 -1.12 -19.62 -13.66
CA PHE A 71 0.21 -19.89 -13.16
C PHE A 71 1.20 -18.81 -13.60
N CYS A 72 2.31 -18.79 -12.89
CA CYS A 72 3.39 -17.86 -13.00
C CYS A 72 4.68 -18.63 -13.31
N ASN A 73 5.41 -18.16 -14.32
CA ASN A 73 6.73 -18.70 -14.63
C ASN A 73 7.79 -18.17 -13.66
N PHE A 74 8.88 -18.92 -13.52
CA PHE A 74 10.06 -18.49 -12.76
C PHE A 74 10.74 -17.30 -13.43
N LEU A 75 11.38 -16.46 -12.62
CA LEU A 75 12.17 -15.34 -13.13
C LEU A 75 13.45 -15.87 -13.78
N TYR A 76 13.61 -15.56 -15.07
CA TYR A 76 14.87 -15.74 -15.78
C TYR A 76 15.82 -14.55 -15.58
N GLU A 77 15.29 -13.39 -15.21
CA GLU A 77 16.08 -12.22 -14.89
C GLU A 77 15.52 -11.41 -13.72
N VAL A 78 16.41 -10.77 -12.96
CA VAL A 78 16.07 -9.92 -11.82
C VAL A 78 16.92 -8.66 -11.79
N THR A 79 16.30 -7.53 -11.45
CA THR A 79 16.97 -6.27 -11.15
C THR A 79 16.81 -5.97 -9.66
N PHE A 80 17.93 -5.75 -8.99
CA PHE A 80 18.00 -5.28 -7.60
C PHE A 80 18.19 -3.76 -7.57
N ASP A 81 17.56 -3.09 -6.63
CA ASP A 81 17.71 -1.65 -6.44
C ASP A 81 19.06 -1.28 -5.81
N SER A 82 19.30 0.02 -5.61
CA SER A 82 20.52 0.50 -4.96
C SER A 82 20.65 0.08 -3.48
N ARG A 83 19.61 -0.48 -2.88
CA ARG A 83 19.59 -1.07 -1.53
C ARG A 83 19.71 -2.60 -1.59
N LYS A 84 20.02 -3.16 -2.76
CA LYS A 84 20.15 -4.60 -3.03
C LYS A 84 18.87 -5.40 -2.80
N GLN A 85 17.72 -4.74 -2.86
CA GLN A 85 16.39 -5.37 -2.77
C GLN A 85 15.85 -5.65 -4.17
N ALA A 86 15.20 -6.78 -4.38
CA ALA A 86 14.56 -7.06 -5.66
C ALA A 86 13.49 -6.00 -5.95
N ASP A 87 13.56 -5.39 -7.15
CA ASP A 87 12.59 -4.38 -7.57
C ASP A 87 11.87 -4.73 -8.88
N SER A 88 12.30 -5.80 -9.55
CA SER A 88 11.57 -6.38 -10.67
C SER A 88 10.17 -6.79 -10.21
N VAL A 89 9.17 -6.23 -10.88
CA VAL A 89 7.83 -6.82 -10.89
C VAL A 89 7.92 -7.87 -11.97
N ASN A 90 7.61 -9.14 -11.70
CA ASN A 90 7.17 -10.03 -12.76
C ASN A 90 6.61 -11.32 -12.17
N TYR A 91 5.41 -11.63 -12.63
CA TYR A 91 5.11 -12.96 -13.10
C TYR A 91 4.38 -12.80 -14.43
N GLU A 92 4.96 -13.31 -15.51
CA GLU A 92 4.18 -13.50 -16.74
C GLU A 92 3.18 -14.60 -16.44
N LEU A 93 1.91 -14.20 -16.51
CA LEU A 93 0.81 -15.10 -16.30
C LEU A 93 0.65 -15.92 -17.57
N SER A 94 0.66 -17.22 -17.40
CA SER A 94 0.48 -18.15 -18.49
C SER A 94 -0.53 -19.22 -18.10
N ASN A 95 -1.32 -19.62 -19.07
CA ASN A 95 -1.98 -20.91 -19.02
C ASN A 95 -0.90 -21.95 -19.33
N ILE A 96 -0.89 -23.04 -18.57
CA ILE A 96 0.11 -24.10 -18.72
C ILE A 96 -0.45 -25.20 -19.62
N ASN A 97 0.45 -25.92 -20.29
CA ASN A 97 0.11 -27.20 -20.89
C ASN A 97 0.48 -28.29 -19.89
N VAL A 98 -0.51 -29.00 -19.33
CA VAL A 98 -0.30 -30.01 -18.29
C VAL A 98 0.49 -31.23 -18.78
N ASP A 99 0.54 -31.49 -20.09
CA ASP A 99 1.39 -32.53 -20.68
C ASP A 99 2.89 -32.25 -20.46
N LEU A 100 3.24 -30.96 -20.37
CA LEU A 100 4.62 -30.50 -20.12
C LEU A 100 4.82 -30.11 -18.66
N THR A 101 3.84 -29.42 -18.08
CA THR A 101 3.91 -28.80 -16.76
C THR A 101 3.08 -29.58 -15.74
N ASP A 102 3.73 -30.43 -14.95
CA ASP A 102 3.06 -31.36 -14.03
C ASP A 102 3.17 -30.96 -12.54
N THR A 103 3.82 -29.83 -12.24
CA THR A 103 4.16 -29.45 -10.87
C THR A 103 4.11 -27.94 -10.64
N ALA A 104 3.36 -27.51 -9.63
CA ALA A 104 3.35 -26.15 -9.11
C ALA A 104 4.00 -26.07 -7.72
N ILE A 105 4.81 -25.04 -7.47
CA ILE A 105 5.52 -24.85 -6.19
C ILE A 105 4.66 -24.05 -5.22
N LEU A 106 4.21 -24.67 -4.13
CA LEU A 106 3.39 -24.03 -3.09
C LEU A 106 4.24 -23.33 -2.02
N ASP A 107 5.40 -23.89 -1.67
CA ASP A 107 6.35 -23.30 -0.72
C ASP A 107 7.81 -23.49 -1.16
N GLY A 108 8.66 -22.53 -0.77
CA GLY A 108 10.07 -22.48 -1.15
C GLY A 108 10.34 -21.86 -2.52
N GLN A 109 9.33 -21.26 -3.15
CA GLN A 109 9.44 -20.58 -4.45
C GLN A 109 10.58 -19.56 -4.53
N GLN A 110 10.79 -18.78 -3.47
CA GLN A 110 11.82 -17.74 -3.45
C GLN A 110 13.22 -18.37 -3.46
N ARG A 111 13.42 -19.44 -2.67
CA ARG A 111 14.68 -20.21 -2.65
C ARG A 111 14.97 -20.82 -4.02
N LEU A 112 14.00 -21.51 -4.63
CA LEU A 112 14.18 -22.10 -5.97
C LEU A 112 14.45 -21.03 -7.03
N THR A 113 13.73 -19.90 -6.99
CA THR A 113 13.96 -18.76 -7.88
C THR A 113 15.37 -18.20 -7.70
N SER A 114 15.84 -18.02 -6.45
CA SER A 114 17.19 -17.54 -6.17
C SER A 114 18.27 -18.50 -6.68
N LEU A 115 18.10 -19.81 -6.49
CA LEU A 115 19.01 -20.83 -7.03
C LEU A 115 19.00 -20.81 -8.57
N PHE A 116 17.82 -20.71 -9.17
CA PHE A 116 17.67 -20.59 -10.62
C PHE A 116 18.37 -19.34 -11.16
N LEU A 117 18.14 -18.17 -10.55
CA LEU A 117 18.79 -16.91 -10.93
C LEU A 117 20.32 -16.97 -10.78
N SER A 118 20.82 -17.70 -9.78
CA SER A 118 22.26 -17.86 -9.52
C SER A 118 22.98 -18.70 -10.58
N LEU A 119 22.29 -19.68 -11.17
CA LEU A 119 22.87 -20.70 -12.05
C LEU A 119 22.41 -20.58 -13.51
N PHE A 120 21.13 -20.29 -13.76
CA PHE A 120 20.50 -20.24 -15.08
C PHE A 120 19.95 -18.86 -15.48
N GLY A 121 19.70 -17.96 -14.52
CA GLY A 121 19.17 -16.62 -14.81
C GLY A 121 20.20 -15.48 -14.89
N ASN A 122 19.72 -14.25 -15.03
CA ASN A 122 20.55 -13.04 -15.07
C ASN A 122 20.18 -12.10 -13.92
N ALA A 123 21.18 -11.50 -13.29
CA ALA A 123 20.98 -10.55 -12.22
C ALA A 123 21.59 -9.19 -12.58
N PHE A 124 20.89 -8.11 -12.23
CA PHE A 124 21.30 -6.74 -12.49
C PHE A 124 21.19 -5.88 -11.23
N ILE A 125 22.04 -4.86 -11.10
CA ILE A 125 21.92 -3.80 -10.10
C ILE A 125 21.52 -2.49 -10.78
N ARG A 126 20.43 -1.88 -10.31
CA ARG A 126 20.04 -0.54 -10.73
C ARG A 126 20.80 0.51 -9.91
N GLN A 127 21.41 1.46 -10.62
CA GLN A 127 22.08 2.59 -9.99
C GLN A 127 21.09 3.49 -9.24
N LYS A 128 21.59 4.13 -8.18
CA LYS A 128 20.83 5.12 -7.41
C LYS A 128 20.31 6.23 -8.34
N HIS A 129 19.03 6.59 -8.20
CA HIS A 129 18.31 7.59 -9.02
C HIS A 129 17.97 7.20 -10.46
N ALA A 130 18.38 6.03 -10.95
CA ALA A 130 17.91 5.56 -12.25
C ALA A 130 16.40 5.24 -12.22
N ARG A 131 15.67 5.64 -13.26
CA ARG A 131 14.24 5.34 -13.39
C ARG A 131 14.02 3.83 -13.47
N LYS A 132 12.91 3.36 -12.90
CA LYS A 132 12.48 1.96 -13.03
C LYS A 132 12.13 1.69 -14.50
N LYS A 133 12.88 0.79 -15.14
CA LYS A 133 12.55 0.18 -16.44
C LYS A 133 12.38 -1.33 -16.21
N ASN A 134 11.61 -1.99 -17.06
CA ASN A 134 11.54 -3.46 -17.06
C ASN A 134 12.87 -4.00 -17.60
N GLY A 135 13.64 -4.65 -16.72
CA GLY A 135 14.94 -5.24 -17.06
C GLY A 135 16.08 -4.22 -17.19
N GLY A 136 17.30 -4.70 -16.97
CA GLY A 136 18.53 -3.95 -17.14
C GLY A 136 19.14 -3.38 -15.86
N GLY A 137 20.26 -2.68 -16.03
CA GLY A 137 21.17 -2.26 -14.97
C GLY A 137 22.58 -2.79 -15.21
N ILE A 138 23.43 -2.68 -14.21
CA ILE A 138 24.76 -3.28 -14.22
C ILE A 138 24.62 -4.79 -14.01
N VAL A 139 25.11 -5.61 -14.95
CA VAL A 139 25.18 -7.06 -14.76
C VAL A 139 25.96 -7.37 -13.50
N THR A 140 25.38 -8.21 -12.65
CA THR A 140 26.02 -8.71 -11.44
C THR A 140 26.10 -10.23 -11.48
N LYS A 141 27.19 -10.78 -10.96
CA LYS A 141 27.49 -12.21 -10.92
C LYS A 141 27.63 -12.64 -9.48
N LEU A 142 27.16 -13.85 -9.16
CA LEU A 142 27.37 -14.44 -7.84
C LEU A 142 28.75 -15.10 -7.81
N LEU A 143 29.64 -14.54 -6.99
CA LEU A 143 31.04 -14.94 -6.92
C LEU A 143 31.35 -15.55 -5.55
N ILE A 144 32.30 -16.48 -5.53
CA ILE A 144 32.92 -17.01 -4.31
C ILE A 144 34.42 -16.74 -4.33
N GLU A 145 34.97 -16.25 -3.22
CA GLU A 145 36.42 -16.04 -3.06
C GLU A 145 37.13 -17.36 -2.73
N LEU A 146 38.12 -17.72 -3.54
CA LEU A 146 38.90 -18.95 -3.41
C LEU A 146 40.22 -18.75 -2.68
N ASN A 147 40.60 -17.52 -2.35
CA ASN A 147 41.77 -17.23 -1.53
C ASN A 147 41.35 -16.99 -0.07
N LYS A 148 41.69 -17.94 0.82
CA LYS A 148 41.36 -17.86 2.26
C LYS A 148 41.95 -16.63 2.96
N ASN A 149 43.01 -16.04 2.41
CA ASN A 149 43.65 -14.84 2.97
C ASN A 149 42.98 -13.52 2.51
N LYS A 150 41.96 -13.59 1.65
CA LYS A 150 41.20 -12.44 1.15
C LYS A 150 39.75 -12.40 1.64
N LEU A 151 39.37 -13.32 2.52
CA LEU A 151 38.01 -13.40 3.02
C LEU A 151 37.68 -12.12 3.78
N THR A 152 36.51 -11.56 3.48
CA THR A 152 35.98 -10.34 4.11
C THR A 152 34.73 -10.65 4.94
N VAL A 153 34.67 -11.87 5.48
CA VAL A 153 33.62 -12.30 6.41
C VAL A 153 34.03 -11.96 7.85
N ASP A 154 33.06 -11.55 8.66
CA ASP A 154 33.27 -11.30 10.08
C ASP A 154 33.13 -12.63 10.85
N GLU A 155 34.24 -13.20 11.32
CA GLU A 155 34.21 -14.50 11.99
C GLU A 155 33.64 -14.45 13.42
N GLU A 156 33.61 -13.27 14.04
CA GLU A 156 33.25 -13.08 15.45
C GLU A 156 31.74 -12.84 15.65
N GLU A 157 31.02 -12.43 14.60
CA GLU A 157 29.57 -12.19 14.67
C GLU A 157 28.74 -13.50 14.52
N TYR A 158 27.81 -13.73 15.44
CA TYR A 158 26.85 -14.85 15.33
C TYR A 158 25.94 -14.63 14.11
N ASN A 159 25.72 -15.66 13.29
CA ASN A 159 24.95 -15.60 12.03
C ASN A 159 25.63 -14.81 10.88
N SER A 160 26.95 -14.66 10.93
CA SER A 160 27.76 -14.21 9.79
C SER A 160 27.98 -15.34 8.77
N LYS A 161 28.23 -14.96 7.51
CA LYS A 161 28.60 -15.92 6.46
C LYS A 161 29.97 -16.52 6.75
N LYS A 162 30.19 -17.78 6.40
CA LYS A 162 31.50 -18.45 6.55
C LYS A 162 32.26 -18.54 5.22
N TYR A 163 31.55 -18.59 4.10
CA TYR A 163 32.09 -18.44 2.76
C TYR A 163 31.88 -17.01 2.27
N ASP A 164 32.90 -16.40 1.68
CA ASP A 164 32.80 -15.05 1.09
C ASP A 164 32.12 -15.12 -0.30
N ILE A 165 30.80 -15.38 -0.26
CA ILE A 165 29.90 -15.43 -1.41
C ILE A 165 29.22 -14.08 -1.55
N LYS A 166 29.43 -13.38 -2.66
CA LYS A 166 28.89 -12.03 -2.89
C LYS A 166 28.51 -11.78 -4.33
N PHE A 167 27.46 -11.00 -4.53
CA PHE A 167 27.17 -10.42 -5.84
C PHE A 167 28.21 -9.35 -6.20
N SER A 168 28.69 -9.35 -7.45
CA SER A 168 29.64 -8.36 -7.94
C SER A 168 29.01 -6.97 -8.04
N GLU A 169 29.65 -5.95 -7.45
CA GLU A 169 29.11 -4.58 -7.42
C GLU A 169 29.56 -3.68 -8.60
N LYS A 170 30.59 -4.08 -9.36
CA LYS A 170 31.16 -3.29 -10.46
C LYS A 170 31.26 -4.13 -11.74
N VAL A 171 31.04 -3.49 -12.90
CA VAL A 171 31.43 -4.05 -14.21
C VAL A 171 32.95 -3.96 -14.31
N GLY A 172 33.65 -5.08 -14.17
CA GLY A 172 35.12 -5.11 -14.21
C GLY A 172 35.66 -6.53 -14.23
N LYS A 173 36.97 -6.67 -14.52
CA LYS A 173 37.68 -7.95 -14.46
C LYS A 173 37.51 -8.57 -13.07
N LEU A 174 36.97 -9.79 -13.03
CA LEU A 174 36.94 -10.63 -11.84
C LEU A 174 38.34 -10.74 -11.23
N SER A 175 38.44 -10.73 -9.90
CA SER A 175 39.70 -11.08 -9.25
C SER A 175 40.16 -12.45 -9.78
N PRO A 176 41.45 -12.68 -10.05
CA PRO A 176 41.94 -13.98 -10.49
C PRO A 176 41.68 -15.13 -9.48
N THR A 177 41.31 -14.78 -8.24
CA THR A 177 40.98 -15.71 -7.16
C THR A 177 39.47 -15.85 -6.92
N GLN A 178 38.63 -15.13 -7.65
CA GLN A 178 37.18 -15.25 -7.58
C GLN A 178 36.66 -16.22 -8.64
N PHE A 179 35.69 -17.04 -8.25
CA PHE A 179 35.00 -17.96 -9.14
C PHE A 179 33.51 -17.59 -9.23
N GLU A 180 33.00 -17.45 -10.45
CA GLU A 180 31.56 -17.30 -10.67
C GLU A 180 30.89 -18.66 -10.50
N ILE A 181 29.95 -18.77 -9.55
CA ILE A 181 29.33 -20.05 -9.17
C ILE A 181 28.72 -20.76 -10.39
N ARG A 182 28.07 -20.02 -11.30
CA ARG A 182 27.50 -20.53 -12.54
C ARG A 182 28.51 -21.30 -13.42
N ASN A 183 29.79 -20.99 -13.39
CA ASN A 183 30.80 -21.65 -14.24
C ASN A 183 30.96 -23.14 -13.90
N ILE A 184 30.52 -23.58 -12.71
CA ILE A 184 30.47 -25.01 -12.34
C ILE A 184 29.54 -25.83 -13.26
N LEU A 185 28.63 -25.17 -13.99
CA LEU A 185 27.76 -25.81 -14.98
C LEU A 185 28.47 -26.14 -16.29
N GLU A 186 29.70 -25.68 -16.55
CA GLU A 186 30.39 -26.02 -17.79
C GLU A 186 30.64 -27.54 -17.87
N PRO A 187 30.51 -28.18 -19.04
CA PRO A 187 30.63 -29.65 -19.19
C PRO A 187 31.91 -30.24 -18.59
N LYS A 188 33.02 -29.49 -18.63
CA LYS A 188 34.32 -29.89 -18.07
C LYS A 188 34.34 -30.08 -16.54
N PHE A 189 33.42 -29.43 -15.82
CA PHE A 189 33.25 -29.64 -14.38
C PHE A 189 32.27 -30.77 -14.07
N GLN A 190 31.33 -31.06 -15.00
CA GLN A 190 30.32 -32.09 -14.83
C GLN A 190 30.89 -33.51 -14.98
N ASP A 191 31.80 -33.69 -15.94
CA ASP A 191 32.40 -34.98 -16.27
C ASP A 191 33.49 -35.39 -15.26
N LYS A 192 33.34 -36.59 -14.68
CA LYS A 192 34.23 -37.11 -13.62
C LYS A 192 35.70 -37.24 -14.06
N THR A 193 35.96 -37.48 -15.35
CA THR A 193 37.31 -37.68 -15.89
C THR A 193 38.03 -36.35 -16.14
N THR A 194 37.28 -35.28 -16.43
CA THR A 194 37.84 -33.95 -16.75
C THR A 194 37.76 -32.95 -15.60
N ARG A 195 36.87 -33.17 -14.61
CA ARG A 195 36.63 -32.27 -13.47
C ARG A 195 37.88 -31.88 -12.70
N ASN A 196 38.73 -32.84 -12.34
CA ASN A 196 39.94 -32.56 -11.57
C ASN A 196 40.89 -31.62 -12.32
N LYS A 197 40.99 -31.79 -13.65
CA LYS A 197 41.77 -30.91 -14.52
C LYS A 197 41.13 -29.52 -14.59
N ALA A 198 39.82 -29.44 -14.80
CA ALA A 198 39.08 -28.19 -14.86
C ALA A 198 39.18 -27.37 -13.55
N ILE A 199 39.10 -28.03 -12.39
CA ILE A 199 39.30 -27.40 -11.08
C ILE A 199 40.73 -26.86 -10.96
N ASN A 200 41.75 -27.65 -11.31
CA ASN A 200 43.14 -27.20 -11.23
C ASN A 200 43.43 -26.00 -12.17
N GLU A 201 42.80 -25.96 -13.34
CA GLU A 201 42.85 -24.82 -14.27
C GLU A 201 42.15 -23.59 -13.69
N ALA A 202 40.98 -23.75 -13.06
CA ALA A 202 40.23 -22.65 -12.46
C ALA A 202 40.98 -21.98 -11.30
N ILE A 203 41.79 -22.73 -10.56
CA ILE A 203 42.56 -22.25 -9.40
C ILE A 203 44.02 -21.92 -9.72
N ILE A 204 44.40 -21.85 -11.01
CA ILE A 204 45.81 -21.65 -11.41
C ILE A 204 46.41 -20.37 -10.82
N ASN A 205 45.61 -19.32 -10.72
CA ASN A 205 45.99 -18.00 -10.19
C ASN A 205 45.74 -17.85 -8.68
N VAL A 206 45.27 -18.89 -8.00
CA VAL A 206 45.11 -18.91 -6.53
C VAL A 206 46.48 -19.17 -5.89
N PRO A 207 46.87 -18.40 -4.85
CA PRO A 207 48.11 -18.62 -4.11
C PRO A 207 48.26 -20.06 -3.60
N ALA A 208 49.50 -20.56 -3.56
CA ALA A 208 49.79 -21.97 -3.25
C ALA A 208 49.20 -22.43 -1.91
N ASP A 209 49.26 -21.59 -0.88
CA ASP A 209 48.73 -21.84 0.46
C ASP A 209 47.18 -21.86 0.54
N SER A 210 46.51 -21.44 -0.53
CA SER A 210 45.04 -21.40 -0.65
C SER A 210 44.48 -22.41 -1.67
N LYS A 211 45.34 -23.13 -2.41
CA LYS A 211 44.89 -24.05 -3.48
C LYS A 211 44.06 -25.21 -2.98
N ASP A 212 44.39 -25.77 -1.81
CA ASP A 212 43.62 -26.88 -1.25
C ASP A 212 42.23 -26.43 -0.81
N TYR A 213 42.14 -25.31 -0.10
CA TYR A 213 40.87 -24.64 0.23
C TYR A 213 40.01 -24.37 -1.02
N ALA A 214 40.62 -23.81 -2.07
CA ALA A 214 39.93 -23.53 -3.32
C ALA A 214 39.40 -24.82 -3.99
N ARG A 215 40.22 -25.87 -4.02
CA ARG A 215 39.84 -27.18 -4.59
C ARG A 215 38.67 -27.80 -3.82
N ASP A 216 38.73 -27.74 -2.48
CA ASP A 216 37.68 -28.28 -1.61
C ASP A 216 36.36 -27.56 -1.82
N ILE A 217 36.38 -26.23 -1.96
CA ILE A 217 35.18 -25.44 -2.27
C ILE A 217 34.57 -25.84 -3.61
N LEU A 218 35.37 -25.94 -4.68
CA LEU A 218 34.85 -26.28 -6.01
C LEU A 218 34.32 -27.72 -6.07
N ASN A 219 34.98 -28.66 -5.38
CA ASN A 219 34.45 -30.01 -5.20
C ASN A 219 33.14 -30.01 -4.40
N LYS A 220 33.06 -29.23 -3.31
CA LYS A 220 31.85 -29.13 -2.50
C LYS A 220 30.68 -28.53 -3.30
N LEU A 221 30.93 -27.48 -4.07
CA LEU A 221 29.94 -26.90 -4.99
C LEU A 221 29.41 -27.94 -5.97
N TYR A 222 30.29 -28.74 -6.58
CA TYR A 222 29.87 -29.83 -7.46
C TYR A 222 28.95 -30.81 -6.74
N VAL A 223 29.36 -31.33 -5.58
CA VAL A 223 28.59 -32.33 -4.83
C VAL A 223 27.22 -31.78 -4.46
N LYS A 224 27.17 -30.53 -3.95
CA LYS A 224 25.91 -29.88 -3.56
C LYS A 224 24.96 -29.64 -4.72
N ILE A 225 25.47 -29.40 -5.93
CA ILE A 225 24.63 -29.10 -7.10
C ILE A 225 24.18 -30.37 -7.82
N PHE A 226 25.07 -31.35 -7.99
CA PHE A 226 24.88 -32.48 -8.92
C PHE A 226 24.72 -33.85 -8.26
N GLU A 227 25.20 -34.07 -7.02
CA GLU A 227 25.17 -35.40 -6.39
C GLU A 227 24.22 -35.46 -5.19
N GLU A 228 24.19 -34.41 -4.36
CA GLU A 228 23.39 -34.40 -3.15
C GLU A 228 21.94 -33.98 -3.43
N LYS A 229 20.99 -34.80 -2.95
CA LYS A 229 19.55 -34.55 -3.05
C LYS A 229 19.07 -33.53 -2.01
N LEU A 230 19.49 -32.28 -2.18
CA LEU A 230 19.21 -31.18 -1.24
C LEU A 230 17.76 -30.66 -1.30
N ILE A 231 17.11 -30.76 -2.46
CA ILE A 231 15.72 -30.31 -2.63
C ILE A 231 14.81 -31.42 -2.14
N ARG A 232 14.51 -31.41 -0.84
CA ARG A 232 13.57 -32.32 -0.19
C ARG A 232 12.17 -31.72 -0.24
N PHE A 233 11.18 -32.46 -0.72
CA PHE A 233 9.83 -31.94 -0.90
C PHE A 233 8.76 -32.96 -0.60
N THR A 234 7.59 -32.46 -0.20
CA THR A 234 6.34 -33.22 -0.18
C THR A 234 5.51 -32.79 -1.38
N LYS A 235 5.18 -33.72 -2.28
CA LYS A 235 4.29 -33.49 -3.42
C LYS A 235 2.87 -33.91 -3.06
N ILE A 236 1.93 -32.98 -3.23
CA ILE A 236 0.51 -33.17 -2.97
C ILE A 236 -0.20 -33.47 -4.29
N HIS A 237 -0.88 -34.60 -4.36
CA HIS A 237 -1.74 -35.01 -5.48
C HIS A 237 -3.22 -34.83 -5.14
N ASP A 238 -4.06 -34.85 -6.17
CA ASP A 238 -5.53 -34.78 -6.07
C ASP A 238 -6.05 -33.55 -5.32
N MET A 239 -5.40 -32.41 -5.55
CA MET A 239 -5.70 -31.16 -4.87
C MET A 239 -6.13 -30.09 -5.88
N LYS A 240 -7.25 -29.41 -5.61
CA LYS A 240 -7.75 -28.34 -6.47
C LYS A 240 -7.11 -27.00 -6.12
N GLN A 241 -7.20 -26.03 -7.03
CA GLN A 241 -6.72 -24.66 -6.82
C GLN A 241 -7.24 -24.02 -5.51
N ASP A 242 -8.51 -24.24 -5.18
CA ASP A 242 -9.11 -23.64 -3.97
C ASP A 242 -8.47 -24.21 -2.69
N ASP A 243 -8.17 -25.52 -2.66
CA ASP A 243 -7.45 -26.18 -1.56
C ASP A 243 -6.00 -25.68 -1.46
N ALA A 244 -5.34 -25.51 -2.61
CA ALA A 244 -3.98 -24.98 -2.71
C ALA A 244 -3.88 -23.56 -2.14
N LEU A 245 -4.84 -22.71 -2.49
CA LEU A 245 -4.95 -21.35 -1.98
C LEU A 245 -5.24 -21.34 -0.48
N GLU A 246 -6.15 -22.20 0.00
CA GLU A 246 -6.43 -22.32 1.42
C GLU A 246 -5.19 -22.75 2.21
N MET A 247 -4.45 -23.75 1.73
CA MET A 247 -3.19 -24.15 2.36
C MET A 247 -2.17 -23.02 2.35
N PHE A 248 -2.03 -22.28 1.24
CA PHE A 248 -1.16 -21.10 1.20
C PHE A 248 -1.53 -20.09 2.28
N VAL A 249 -2.81 -19.78 2.45
CA VAL A 249 -3.29 -18.87 3.49
C VAL A 249 -3.01 -19.42 4.89
N ARG A 250 -3.27 -20.71 5.14
CA ARG A 250 -3.06 -21.36 6.44
C ARG A 250 -1.57 -21.43 6.83
N PHE A 251 -0.69 -21.86 5.92
CA PHE A 251 0.75 -21.91 6.18
C PHE A 251 1.35 -20.53 6.47
N ASN A 252 0.95 -19.51 5.70
CA ASN A 252 1.42 -18.15 5.92
C ASN A 252 0.84 -17.51 7.20
N SER A 253 -0.26 -18.04 7.75
CA SER A 253 -0.85 -17.56 9.01
C SER A 253 -0.14 -18.11 10.26
N GLY A 254 0.61 -19.23 10.14
CA GLY A 254 1.33 -19.85 11.26
C GLY A 254 2.75 -19.30 11.52
N GLY A 255 3.33 -18.52 10.59
CA GLY A 255 4.67 -17.92 10.68
C GLY A 255 4.67 -16.39 10.81
N LYS A 256 5.67 -15.69 10.25
CA LYS A 256 5.63 -14.22 10.11
C LYS A 256 4.51 -13.86 9.12
N ALA A 257 3.33 -13.57 9.67
CA ALA A 257 2.09 -13.46 8.92
C ALA A 257 2.20 -12.45 7.76
N LEU A 258 1.80 -12.89 6.56
CA LEU A 258 1.42 -11.98 5.49
C LEU A 258 0.36 -11.01 6.05
N ARG A 259 0.44 -9.74 5.69
CA ARG A 259 -0.59 -8.77 6.04
C ARG A 259 -1.90 -9.23 5.39
N LYS A 260 -3.05 -8.99 6.05
CA LYS A 260 -4.37 -9.33 5.50
C LYS A 260 -4.57 -8.81 4.07
N SER A 261 -4.06 -7.63 3.77
CA SER A 261 -4.05 -7.05 2.42
C SER A 261 -3.27 -7.86 1.38
N GLU A 262 -2.17 -8.50 1.77
CA GLU A 262 -1.37 -9.36 0.89
C GLU A 262 -2.13 -10.65 0.58
N ILE A 263 -2.77 -11.25 1.59
CA ILE A 263 -3.64 -12.42 1.40
C ILE A 263 -4.80 -12.07 0.45
N THR A 264 -5.46 -10.92 0.66
CA THR A 264 -6.56 -10.49 -0.21
C THR A 264 -6.11 -10.25 -1.65
N MET A 265 -4.93 -9.65 -1.86
CA MET A 265 -4.36 -9.49 -3.20
C MET A 265 -3.99 -10.83 -3.82
N SER A 266 -3.44 -11.78 -3.07
CA SER A 266 -3.16 -13.15 -3.53
C SER A 266 -4.43 -13.86 -4.01
N ILE A 267 -5.52 -13.79 -3.24
CA ILE A 267 -6.81 -14.36 -3.64
C ILE A 267 -7.32 -13.66 -4.91
N LEU A 268 -7.20 -12.34 -4.98
CA LEU A 268 -7.64 -11.57 -6.15
C LEU A 268 -6.83 -11.93 -7.41
N GLU A 269 -5.51 -12.04 -7.30
CA GLU A 269 -4.61 -12.40 -8.41
C GLU A 269 -4.83 -13.85 -8.88
N ALA A 270 -5.28 -14.75 -7.99
CA ALA A 270 -5.65 -16.12 -8.34
C ALA A 270 -6.78 -16.21 -9.37
N TYR A 271 -7.76 -15.31 -9.28
CA TYR A 271 -8.98 -15.33 -10.11
C TYR A 271 -9.02 -14.18 -11.12
N TRP A 272 -8.30 -13.09 -10.85
CA TRP A 272 -8.12 -11.94 -11.71
C TRP A 272 -6.66 -11.49 -11.75
N PRO A 273 -5.83 -12.15 -12.57
CA PRO A 273 -4.39 -11.92 -12.57
C PRO A 273 -3.95 -10.49 -12.93
N SER A 274 -4.72 -9.79 -13.77
CA SER A 274 -4.45 -8.39 -14.14
C SER A 274 -4.93 -7.37 -13.11
N ALA A 275 -5.49 -7.79 -11.97
CA ALA A 275 -6.06 -6.92 -10.94
C ALA A 275 -5.08 -5.84 -10.47
N LYS A 276 -3.82 -6.20 -10.16
CA LYS A 276 -2.81 -5.24 -9.71
C LYS A 276 -2.52 -4.15 -10.73
N THR A 277 -2.46 -4.51 -12.00
CA THR A 277 -2.25 -3.57 -13.12
C THR A 277 -3.47 -2.65 -13.28
N GLU A 278 -4.67 -3.21 -13.23
CA GLU A 278 -5.91 -2.45 -13.35
C GLU A 278 -6.14 -1.51 -12.16
N PHE A 279 -5.81 -1.96 -10.95
CA PHE A 279 -5.79 -1.11 -9.75
C PHE A 279 -4.76 0.00 -9.90
N GLY A 280 -3.55 -0.33 -10.37
CA GLY A 280 -2.51 0.65 -10.64
C GLY A 280 -2.96 1.76 -11.60
N LYS A 281 -3.63 1.41 -12.71
CA LYS A 281 -4.19 2.38 -13.64
C LYS A 281 -5.24 3.30 -12.98
N LEU A 282 -6.13 2.73 -12.17
CA LEU A 282 -7.17 3.48 -11.48
C LEU A 282 -6.61 4.46 -10.43
N LEU A 283 -5.52 4.08 -9.74
CA LEU A 283 -4.95 4.81 -8.62
C LEU A 283 -3.91 5.90 -9.00
N VAL A 284 -3.69 6.15 -10.30
CA VAL A 284 -2.71 7.16 -10.77
C VAL A 284 -3.36 8.51 -11.08
N ASP A 285 -4.62 8.53 -11.49
CA ASP A 285 -5.33 9.76 -11.91
C ASP A 285 -6.05 10.44 -10.72
N SER A 286 -7.37 10.61 -10.79
CA SER A 286 -8.17 11.31 -9.76
C SER A 286 -8.07 10.66 -8.38
N TYR A 287 -7.78 9.35 -8.33
CA TYR A 287 -7.57 8.59 -7.10
C TYR A 287 -6.09 8.48 -6.70
N ASN A 288 -5.22 9.37 -7.17
CA ASN A 288 -3.84 9.44 -6.70
C ASN A 288 -3.78 9.59 -5.16
N GLY A 289 -2.93 8.78 -4.54
CA GLY A 289 -2.78 8.70 -3.08
C GLY A 289 -3.71 7.69 -2.39
N PHE A 290 -4.70 7.12 -3.10
CA PHE A 290 -5.47 5.99 -2.60
C PHE A 290 -4.68 4.68 -2.74
N ALA A 291 -4.99 3.70 -1.90
CA ALA A 291 -4.33 2.39 -1.90
C ALA A 291 -5.29 1.29 -2.39
N SER A 292 -4.77 0.11 -2.73
CA SER A 292 -5.58 -1.06 -3.13
C SER A 292 -6.65 -1.45 -2.10
N ASP A 293 -6.43 -1.13 -0.81
CA ASP A 293 -7.40 -1.35 0.25
C ASP A 293 -8.72 -0.61 0.01
N PHE A 294 -8.69 0.60 -0.58
CA PHE A 294 -9.90 1.34 -0.97
C PHE A 294 -10.72 0.54 -1.98
N ILE A 295 -10.08 0.00 -3.03
CA ILE A 295 -10.76 -0.76 -4.08
C ILE A 295 -11.33 -2.06 -3.52
N ILE A 296 -10.55 -2.77 -2.71
CA ILE A 296 -10.98 -3.98 -2.01
C ILE A 296 -12.19 -3.69 -1.13
N ARG A 297 -12.17 -2.60 -0.35
CA ARG A 297 -13.27 -2.22 0.54
C ARG A 297 -14.52 -1.82 -0.23
N CYS A 298 -14.37 -1.09 -1.34
CA CYS A 298 -15.46 -0.81 -2.27
C CYS A 298 -16.07 -2.10 -2.83
N ALA A 299 -15.24 -3.06 -3.24
CA ALA A 299 -15.70 -4.34 -3.77
C ALA A 299 -16.49 -5.14 -2.72
N LEU A 300 -16.00 -5.20 -1.47
CA LEU A 300 -16.72 -5.80 -0.35
C LEU A 300 -18.03 -5.07 -0.05
N MET A 301 -18.05 -3.74 -0.17
CA MET A 301 -19.25 -2.93 0.01
C MET A 301 -20.30 -3.23 -1.06
N ILE A 302 -19.90 -3.33 -2.33
CA ILE A 302 -20.82 -3.57 -3.46
C ILE A 302 -21.23 -5.05 -3.50
N TYR A 303 -20.27 -5.95 -3.70
CA TYR A 303 -20.49 -7.34 -4.07
C TYR A 303 -20.58 -8.32 -2.90
N GLY A 304 -20.31 -7.88 -1.66
CA GLY A 304 -20.18 -8.82 -0.55
C GLY A 304 -20.47 -8.26 0.83
N ASP A 305 -19.71 -8.76 1.79
CA ASP A 305 -19.81 -8.41 3.20
C ASP A 305 -18.68 -7.45 3.59
N VAL A 306 -19.05 -6.19 3.87
CA VAL A 306 -18.11 -5.11 4.21
C VAL A 306 -17.47 -5.25 5.59
N VAL A 307 -17.99 -6.16 6.43
CA VAL A 307 -17.43 -6.49 7.74
C VAL A 307 -16.18 -7.36 7.58
N LYS A 308 -16.11 -8.18 6.52
CA LYS A 308 -14.96 -9.03 6.25
C LYS A 308 -13.74 -8.20 5.85
N SER A 309 -12.55 -8.76 6.08
CA SER A 309 -11.27 -8.15 5.66
C SER A 309 -10.70 -8.75 4.38
N ASN A 310 -11.21 -9.90 3.95
CA ASN A 310 -10.70 -10.65 2.82
C ASN A 310 -11.79 -10.86 1.77
N ILE A 311 -11.38 -10.86 0.51
CA ILE A 311 -12.24 -11.15 -0.64
C ILE A 311 -12.38 -12.67 -0.79
N SER A 312 -13.58 -13.15 -1.15
CA SER A 312 -13.81 -14.54 -1.55
C SER A 312 -13.65 -14.70 -3.07
N LYS A 313 -13.53 -15.94 -3.55
CA LYS A 313 -13.56 -16.28 -4.99
C LYS A 313 -14.73 -15.61 -5.72
N GLN A 314 -15.92 -15.67 -5.12
CA GLN A 314 -17.13 -15.04 -5.68
C GLN A 314 -16.92 -13.54 -5.86
N ILE A 315 -16.48 -12.82 -4.82
CA ILE A 315 -16.31 -11.36 -4.87
C ILE A 315 -15.17 -10.97 -5.84
N ALA A 316 -14.11 -11.76 -5.92
CA ALA A 316 -13.03 -11.55 -6.90
C ALA A 316 -13.56 -11.64 -8.34
N ASN A 317 -14.37 -12.66 -8.63
CA ASN A 317 -15.01 -12.83 -9.93
C ASN A 317 -16.05 -11.74 -10.22
N GLU A 318 -16.87 -11.34 -9.24
CA GLU A 318 -17.83 -10.24 -9.40
C GLU A 318 -17.12 -8.92 -9.71
N LEU A 319 -16.03 -8.60 -9.01
CA LEU A 319 -15.23 -7.41 -9.28
C LEU A 319 -14.60 -7.45 -10.67
N LYS A 320 -14.03 -8.60 -11.09
CA LYS A 320 -13.45 -8.81 -12.42
C LYS A 320 -14.50 -8.60 -13.52
N ASN A 321 -15.65 -9.27 -13.40
CA ASN A 321 -16.69 -9.28 -14.42
C ASN A 321 -17.41 -7.93 -14.51
N ASN A 322 -17.52 -7.19 -13.41
CA ASN A 322 -18.19 -5.88 -13.35
C ASN A 322 -17.22 -4.69 -13.28
N TRP A 323 -15.94 -4.88 -13.64
CA TRP A 323 -14.91 -3.85 -13.48
C TRP A 323 -15.24 -2.54 -14.23
N SER A 324 -15.93 -2.62 -15.37
CA SER A 324 -16.38 -1.43 -16.11
C SER A 324 -17.39 -0.60 -15.32
N GLU A 325 -18.45 -1.24 -14.80
CA GLU A 325 -19.47 -0.55 -14.00
C GLU A 325 -18.90 -0.06 -12.66
N PHE A 326 -17.98 -0.81 -12.06
CA PHE A 326 -17.24 -0.37 -10.87
C PHE A 326 -16.48 0.95 -11.13
N LYS A 327 -15.71 1.03 -12.22
CA LYS A 327 -14.99 2.25 -12.62
C LYS A 327 -15.95 3.41 -12.92
N LYS A 328 -17.09 3.12 -13.54
CA LYS A 328 -18.12 4.12 -13.83
C LYS A 328 -18.72 4.70 -12.56
N ALA A 329 -18.99 3.90 -11.53
CA ALA A 329 -19.46 4.39 -10.24
C ALA A 329 -18.43 5.33 -9.58
N LEU A 330 -17.14 4.99 -9.64
CA LEU A 330 -16.07 5.86 -9.15
C LEU A 330 -15.95 7.18 -9.92
N LYS A 331 -16.13 7.15 -11.24
CA LYS A 331 -16.16 8.37 -12.07
C LYS A 331 -17.39 9.23 -11.77
N ASN A 332 -18.53 8.60 -11.55
CA ASN A 332 -19.76 9.30 -11.15
C ASN A 332 -19.61 9.97 -9.78
N LEU A 333 -18.97 9.31 -8.80
CA LEU A 333 -18.61 9.93 -7.53
C LEU A 333 -17.74 11.19 -7.73
N GLU A 334 -16.72 11.10 -8.58
CA GLU A 334 -15.84 12.23 -8.88
C GLU A 334 -16.63 13.42 -9.44
N ILE A 335 -17.56 13.17 -10.35
CA ILE A 335 -18.45 14.21 -10.92
C ILE A 335 -19.30 14.83 -9.81
N VAL A 336 -19.95 14.02 -8.97
CA VAL A 336 -20.76 14.51 -7.85
C VAL A 336 -19.95 15.40 -6.90
N LEU A 337 -18.75 14.97 -6.52
CA LEU A 337 -17.88 15.76 -5.65
C LEU A 337 -17.41 17.05 -6.33
N LYS A 338 -17.09 16.98 -7.63
CA LYS A 338 -16.66 18.15 -8.41
C LYS A 338 -17.77 19.19 -8.51
N ASP A 339 -19.03 18.77 -8.69
CA ASP A 339 -20.20 19.64 -8.72
C ASP A 339 -20.43 20.32 -7.36
N MET A 340 -19.94 19.71 -6.27
CA MET A 340 -19.89 20.31 -4.92
C MET A 340 -18.62 21.13 -4.66
N ASN A 341 -17.78 21.39 -5.66
CA ASN A 341 -16.46 22.02 -5.55
C ASN A 341 -15.45 21.28 -4.65
N ILE A 342 -15.59 19.95 -4.52
CA ILE A 342 -14.72 19.09 -3.71
C ILE A 342 -13.87 18.20 -4.61
N GLY A 343 -12.55 18.18 -4.39
CA GLY A 343 -11.66 17.23 -5.05
C GLY A 343 -11.67 15.87 -4.35
N VAL A 344 -11.85 14.78 -5.10
CA VAL A 344 -11.87 13.41 -4.54
C VAL A 344 -10.55 13.02 -3.84
N SER A 345 -9.42 13.57 -4.30
CA SER A 345 -8.09 13.36 -3.72
C SER A 345 -7.98 13.77 -2.25
N ARG A 346 -8.86 14.67 -1.76
CA ARG A 346 -8.94 15.05 -0.35
C ARG A 346 -9.20 13.85 0.56
N PHE A 347 -9.89 12.84 0.05
CA PHE A 347 -10.32 11.69 0.83
C PHE A 347 -9.29 10.53 0.81
N ALA A 348 -8.10 10.70 0.22
CA ALA A 348 -7.10 9.63 0.14
C ALA A 348 -6.74 9.00 1.49
N SER A 349 -6.76 9.78 2.58
CA SER A 349 -6.53 9.30 3.96
C SER A 349 -7.80 9.00 4.75
N SER A 350 -8.99 9.23 4.18
CA SER A 350 -10.28 9.13 4.89
C SER A 350 -11.42 8.59 4.01
N TRP A 351 -11.10 7.76 3.02
CA TRP A 351 -12.01 7.29 1.98
C TRP A 351 -13.19 6.44 2.46
N ASN A 352 -13.21 6.00 3.73
CA ASN A 352 -14.34 5.29 4.31
C ASN A 352 -15.66 6.07 4.17
N VAL A 353 -15.60 7.41 4.24
CA VAL A 353 -16.80 8.26 4.05
C VAL A 353 -17.39 8.13 2.66
N LEU A 354 -16.59 7.78 1.65
CA LEU A 354 -17.03 7.67 0.26
C LEU A 354 -17.74 6.35 -0.03
N LEU A 355 -17.50 5.29 0.75
CA LEU A 355 -17.98 3.95 0.42
C LEU A 355 -19.52 3.84 0.33
N PRO A 356 -20.30 4.41 1.27
CA PRO A 356 -21.76 4.40 1.13
C PRO A 356 -22.28 5.18 -0.08
N ILE A 357 -21.59 6.27 -0.47
CA ILE A 357 -21.95 7.05 -1.67
C ILE A 357 -21.65 6.24 -2.92
N ILE A 358 -20.51 5.54 -2.97
CA ILE A 358 -20.16 4.65 -4.09
C ILE A 358 -21.18 3.52 -4.22
N TYR A 359 -21.55 2.91 -3.10
CA TYR A 359 -22.58 1.87 -3.06
C TYR A 359 -23.92 2.38 -3.60
N PHE A 360 -24.36 3.55 -3.12
CA PHE A 360 -25.57 4.21 -3.59
C PHE A 360 -25.52 4.48 -5.11
N ILE A 361 -24.47 5.12 -5.60
CA ILE A 361 -24.29 5.44 -7.03
C ILE A 361 -24.26 4.17 -7.89
N TYR A 362 -23.70 3.07 -7.37
CA TYR A 362 -23.62 1.80 -8.12
C TYR A 362 -24.99 1.16 -8.32
N TYR A 363 -25.85 1.16 -7.28
CA TYR A 363 -27.15 0.49 -7.31
C TYR A 363 -28.32 1.38 -7.73
N ASN A 364 -28.16 2.70 -7.71
CA ASN A 364 -29.19 3.64 -8.13
C ASN A 364 -28.75 4.46 -9.36
N PRO A 365 -29.21 4.10 -10.58
CA PRO A 365 -28.93 4.85 -11.80
C PRO A 365 -29.44 6.30 -11.77
N GLU A 366 -30.45 6.59 -10.94
CA GLU A 366 -31.06 7.91 -10.78
C GLU A 366 -30.51 8.69 -9.58
N TYR A 367 -29.33 8.31 -9.04
CA TYR A 367 -28.69 8.93 -7.87
C TYR A 367 -28.63 10.47 -7.90
N LYS A 368 -28.67 11.08 -9.09
CA LYS A 368 -28.72 12.53 -9.29
C LYS A 368 -29.99 13.19 -8.74
N LYS A 369 -31.06 12.43 -8.47
CA LYS A 369 -32.28 12.94 -7.81
C LYS A 369 -32.08 13.17 -6.31
N ASN A 370 -31.06 12.55 -5.70
CA ASN A 370 -30.81 12.61 -4.25
C ASN A 370 -29.44 13.25 -3.93
N LEU A 371 -29.02 14.26 -4.70
CA LEU A 371 -27.73 14.94 -4.47
C LEU A 371 -27.68 15.63 -3.10
N ASP A 372 -28.80 16.16 -2.62
CA ASP A 372 -28.89 16.78 -1.29
C ASP A 372 -28.66 15.74 -0.18
N GLY A 373 -29.23 14.54 -0.32
CA GLY A 373 -28.96 13.44 0.60
C GLY A 373 -27.50 12.99 0.60
N ILE A 374 -26.84 12.92 -0.58
CA ILE A 374 -25.40 12.65 -0.66
C ILE A 374 -24.61 13.74 0.08
N ARG A 375 -24.93 15.01 -0.17
CA ARG A 375 -24.26 16.16 0.46
C ARG A 375 -24.42 16.12 1.97
N ALA A 376 -25.65 15.97 2.46
CA ALA A 376 -25.97 15.88 3.88
C ALA A 376 -25.22 14.72 4.53
N TYR A 377 -25.26 13.52 3.94
CA TYR A 377 -24.51 12.36 4.45
C TYR A 377 -23.00 12.66 4.51
N LEU A 378 -22.41 13.17 3.44
CA LEU A 378 -20.96 13.41 3.38
C LEU A 378 -20.52 14.39 4.47
N ILE A 379 -21.22 15.51 4.62
CA ILE A 379 -20.90 16.55 5.60
C ILE A 379 -21.14 16.02 7.02
N ARG A 380 -22.28 15.37 7.29
CA ARG A 380 -22.58 14.76 8.59
C ARG A 380 -21.53 13.71 8.97
N ALA A 381 -21.16 12.82 8.05
CA ALA A 381 -20.18 11.77 8.32
C ALA A 381 -18.78 12.33 8.68
N ILE A 382 -18.42 13.48 8.12
CA ILE A 382 -17.13 14.14 8.38
C ILE A 382 -17.18 14.94 9.67
N LEU A 383 -18.17 15.82 9.83
CA LEU A 383 -18.28 16.72 10.98
C LEU A 383 -18.65 15.99 12.27
N PHE A 384 -19.47 14.94 12.19
CA PHE A 384 -19.81 14.09 13.35
C PHE A 384 -18.83 12.92 13.54
N THR A 385 -17.69 12.97 12.85
CA THR A 385 -16.61 11.97 12.96
C THR A 385 -17.10 10.52 12.87
N TYR A 386 -18.07 10.25 11.99
CA TYR A 386 -18.84 9.00 11.98
C TYR A 386 -17.94 7.76 11.92
N PHE A 387 -16.86 7.76 11.14
CA PHE A 387 -15.94 6.62 11.04
C PHE A 387 -14.73 6.66 12.00
N GLN A 388 -14.81 7.40 13.11
CA GLN A 388 -13.75 7.43 14.14
C GLN A 388 -13.58 6.07 14.84
N SER A 389 -14.66 5.30 14.96
CA SER A 389 -14.67 3.96 15.56
C SER A 389 -15.73 3.08 14.90
N GLY A 390 -15.53 1.76 14.98
CA GLY A 390 -16.52 0.79 14.50
C GLY A 390 -16.74 0.80 12.98
N THR A 391 -15.71 1.12 12.20
CA THR A 391 -15.82 1.36 10.74
C THR A 391 -16.57 0.25 10.00
N THR A 392 -16.24 -1.02 10.23
CA THR A 392 -16.92 -2.18 9.63
C THR A 392 -18.42 -2.19 9.92
N GLY A 393 -18.80 -2.05 11.19
CA GLY A 393 -20.20 -2.06 11.63
C GLY A 393 -20.97 -0.88 11.06
N LYS A 394 -20.37 0.31 11.03
CA LYS A 394 -20.98 1.53 10.46
C LYS A 394 -21.16 1.46 8.95
N LEU A 395 -20.22 0.85 8.23
CA LEU A 395 -20.38 0.57 6.80
C LEU A 395 -21.52 -0.42 6.55
N GLN A 396 -21.60 -1.49 7.33
CA GLN A 396 -22.69 -2.46 7.23
C GLN A 396 -24.05 -1.84 7.58
N GLN A 397 -24.09 -0.97 8.60
CA GLN A 397 -25.29 -0.22 8.95
C GLN A 397 -25.74 0.69 7.80
N MET A 398 -24.81 1.45 7.21
CA MET A 398 -25.12 2.29 6.05
C MET A 398 -25.62 1.46 4.86
N LYS A 399 -24.96 0.33 4.56
CA LYS A 399 -25.40 -0.58 3.50
C LYS A 399 -26.84 -1.05 3.72
N SER A 400 -27.15 -1.49 4.94
CA SER A 400 -28.49 -1.98 5.31
C SER A 400 -29.55 -0.88 5.18
N ARG A 401 -29.24 0.33 5.67
CA ARG A 401 -30.15 1.48 5.59
C ARG A 401 -30.40 1.95 4.16
N ILE A 402 -29.37 1.96 3.31
CA ILE A 402 -29.53 2.28 1.88
C ILE A 402 -30.44 1.25 1.21
N ASN A 403 -30.27 -0.04 1.52
CA ASN A 403 -31.11 -1.11 0.96
C ASN A 403 -32.56 -1.03 1.42
N GLU A 404 -32.79 -0.72 2.70
CA GLU A 404 -34.13 -0.52 3.28
C GLU A 404 -34.85 0.72 2.72
N ASN A 405 -34.08 1.69 2.22
CA ASN A 405 -34.57 2.96 1.70
C ASN A 405 -34.46 3.02 0.17
N ASP A 406 -34.86 1.93 -0.50
CA ASP A 406 -34.93 1.81 -1.97
C ASP A 406 -33.64 2.19 -2.72
N TYR A 407 -32.50 1.85 -2.13
CA TYR A 407 -31.18 2.27 -2.62
C TYR A 407 -31.05 3.78 -2.75
N GLU A 408 -31.56 4.55 -1.79
CA GLU A 408 -31.40 5.99 -1.72
C GLU A 408 -30.74 6.43 -0.41
N ILE A 409 -29.95 7.50 -0.49
CA ILE A 409 -29.53 8.26 0.70
C ILE A 409 -30.39 9.52 0.76
N THR A 410 -31.24 9.62 1.79
CA THR A 410 -32.11 10.78 2.01
C THR A 410 -31.86 11.40 3.39
N VAL A 411 -32.23 12.67 3.55
CA VAL A 411 -32.09 13.38 4.84
C VAL A 411 -32.91 12.69 5.94
N ASP A 412 -34.10 12.20 5.61
CA ASP A 412 -34.98 11.49 6.54
C ASP A 412 -34.37 10.19 7.03
N MET A 413 -33.78 9.40 6.13
CA MET A 413 -33.02 8.20 6.49
C MET A 413 -31.88 8.55 7.46
N LEU A 414 -31.11 9.60 7.19
CA LEU A 414 -30.01 10.03 8.06
C LEU A 414 -30.49 10.51 9.43
N ASN A 415 -31.68 11.13 9.51
CA ASN A 415 -32.27 11.58 10.75
C ASN A 415 -32.73 10.44 11.67
N GLN A 416 -33.01 9.25 11.12
CA GLN A 416 -33.33 8.04 11.88
C GLN A 416 -32.07 7.38 12.48
N MET A 417 -30.87 7.81 12.08
CA MET A 417 -29.61 7.28 12.57
C MET A 417 -29.03 8.20 13.65
N ASN A 418 -28.97 7.74 14.91
CA ASN A 418 -28.48 8.58 16.03
C ASN A 418 -27.12 9.25 15.75
N ASP A 419 -26.19 8.54 15.13
CA ASP A 419 -24.85 9.06 14.82
C ASP A 419 -24.85 10.13 13.72
N LEU A 420 -25.83 10.13 12.82
CA LEU A 420 -25.95 11.07 11.69
C LEU A 420 -27.12 12.07 11.82
N ARG A 421 -27.97 11.91 12.85
CA ARG A 421 -29.05 12.84 13.16
C ARG A 421 -28.48 14.19 13.57
N VAL A 422 -29.01 15.25 13.00
CA VAL A 422 -28.66 16.63 13.36
C VAL A 422 -29.37 16.99 14.66
N THR A 423 -28.62 17.52 15.62
CA THR A 423 -29.14 18.04 16.90
C THR A 423 -28.38 19.31 17.25
N ASP A 424 -29.00 20.17 18.06
CA ASP A 424 -28.35 21.39 18.52
C ASP A 424 -27.06 21.10 19.29
N GLY A 425 -27.03 20.01 20.06
CA GLY A 425 -25.81 19.56 20.75
C GLY A 425 -24.66 19.27 19.79
N LYS A 426 -24.90 18.58 18.67
CA LYS A 426 -23.83 18.31 17.69
C LYS A 426 -23.35 19.57 16.97
N ILE A 427 -24.26 20.53 16.72
CA ILE A 427 -23.87 21.82 16.13
C ILE A 427 -23.01 22.60 17.13
N GLU A 428 -23.38 22.60 18.41
CA GLU A 428 -22.60 23.20 19.49
C GLU A 428 -21.22 22.54 19.64
N ASP A 429 -21.12 21.21 19.50
CA ASP A 429 -19.84 20.49 19.50
C ASP A 429 -18.94 20.94 18.34
N ILE A 430 -19.49 21.14 17.14
CA ILE A 430 -18.75 21.68 15.98
C ILE A 430 -18.28 23.11 16.25
N LEU A 431 -19.15 23.97 16.80
CA LEU A 431 -18.80 25.36 17.13
C LEU A 431 -17.70 25.45 18.20
N ASN A 432 -17.70 24.51 19.14
CA ASN A 432 -16.70 24.40 20.20
C ASN A 432 -15.41 23.69 19.77
N SER A 433 -15.34 23.19 18.54
CA SER A 433 -14.10 22.61 18.02
C SER A 433 -12.99 23.66 17.93
N GLU A 434 -11.78 23.25 18.29
CA GLU A 434 -10.64 24.16 18.44
C GLU A 434 -9.71 24.15 17.22
N LYS A 435 -8.97 25.25 17.04
CA LYS A 435 -7.93 25.41 16.01
C LYS A 435 -6.95 24.24 16.04
N GLY A 436 -6.64 23.71 14.85
CA GLY A 436 -5.79 22.52 14.69
C GLY A 436 -6.54 21.20 14.85
N GLY A 437 -7.75 21.20 15.41
CA GLY A 437 -8.65 20.07 15.38
C GLY A 437 -9.17 19.78 13.96
N ARG A 438 -9.38 18.50 13.66
CA ARG A 438 -9.92 18.06 12.36
C ARG A 438 -11.30 18.67 12.07
N VAL A 439 -12.19 18.67 13.06
CA VAL A 439 -13.57 19.17 12.90
C VAL A 439 -13.58 20.66 12.58
N ALA A 440 -12.79 21.48 13.27
CA ALA A 440 -12.69 22.91 12.99
C ALA A 440 -12.23 23.18 11.56
N GLY A 441 -11.20 22.46 11.11
CA GLY A 441 -10.68 22.57 9.74
C GLY A 441 -11.67 22.14 8.67
N GLU A 442 -12.40 21.05 8.90
CA GLU A 442 -13.44 20.58 7.98
C GLU A 442 -14.65 21.52 7.97
N ALA A 443 -15.12 21.99 9.13
CA ALA A 443 -16.24 22.94 9.21
C ALA A 443 -15.94 24.22 8.44
N LEU A 444 -14.78 24.82 8.68
CA LEU A 444 -14.32 25.98 7.92
C LEU A 444 -14.14 25.66 6.43
N PHE A 445 -13.72 24.44 6.10
CA PHE A 445 -13.69 24.03 4.70
C PHE A 445 -15.09 24.07 4.08
N TYR A 446 -16.08 23.35 4.61
CA TYR A 446 -17.41 23.32 4.00
C TYR A 446 -18.10 24.70 3.97
N LEU A 447 -17.85 25.55 4.97
CA LEU A 447 -18.36 26.93 5.02
C LEU A 447 -17.74 27.89 3.98
N SER A 448 -16.68 27.48 3.29
CA SER A 448 -15.93 28.33 2.35
C SER A 448 -15.91 27.78 0.91
N LEU A 449 -16.75 26.79 0.58
CA LEU A 449 -16.74 26.14 -0.73
C LEU A 449 -17.12 27.05 -1.91
N ASP A 450 -17.86 28.12 -1.64
CA ASP A 450 -18.41 29.08 -2.60
C ASP A 450 -17.38 30.10 -3.10
N TRP A 451 -16.38 30.44 -2.29
CA TRP A 451 -15.39 31.47 -2.63
C TRP A 451 -13.94 30.97 -2.69
N ARG A 452 -13.65 29.76 -2.19
CA ARG A 452 -12.26 29.25 -2.19
C ARG A 452 -11.71 29.05 -3.59
N LYS A 453 -10.45 29.43 -3.78
CA LYS A 453 -9.71 29.21 -5.04
C LYS A 453 -8.79 27.99 -4.92
N LYS A 454 -8.89 27.07 -5.89
CA LYS A 454 -8.16 25.78 -5.89
C LYS A 454 -6.62 25.90 -5.84
N HIS A 455 -6.07 27.01 -6.34
CA HIS A 455 -4.61 27.20 -6.44
C HIS A 455 -3.99 27.85 -5.18
N PHE A 456 -4.81 28.30 -4.23
CA PHE A 456 -4.32 28.90 -3.00
C PHE A 456 -4.30 27.90 -1.85
N LYS A 457 -3.25 28.00 -1.03
CA LYS A 457 -3.14 27.25 0.22
C LYS A 457 -3.78 28.10 1.32
N TYR A 458 -4.88 27.59 1.86
CA TYR A 458 -5.57 28.20 2.99
C TYR A 458 -5.15 27.54 4.30
N GLU A 459 -5.10 28.35 5.35
CA GLU A 459 -4.72 27.94 6.70
C GLU A 459 -5.80 28.40 7.68
N GLN A 460 -5.94 27.69 8.81
CA GLN A 460 -6.79 28.14 9.89
C GLN A 460 -6.11 29.31 10.60
N ASP A 461 -6.82 30.42 10.74
CA ASP A 461 -6.34 31.60 11.44
C ASP A 461 -7.39 32.09 12.46
N HIS A 462 -6.94 32.87 13.44
CA HIS A 462 -7.77 33.52 14.42
C HIS A 462 -8.17 34.91 13.94
N LEU A 463 -9.46 35.26 13.96
CA LEU A 463 -9.89 36.62 13.62
C LEU A 463 -9.31 37.62 14.63
N HIS A 464 -9.63 37.47 15.90
CA HIS A 464 -8.88 38.12 16.99
C HIS A 464 -7.68 37.24 17.37
N PRO A 465 -6.42 37.70 17.17
CA PRO A 465 -5.24 36.86 17.35
C PRO A 465 -5.10 36.29 18.76
N TYR A 466 -4.62 35.04 18.83
CA TYR A 466 -4.40 34.32 20.08
C TYR A 466 -3.59 35.11 21.12
N GLU A 467 -2.45 35.68 20.70
CA GLU A 467 -1.52 36.43 21.56
C GLU A 467 -2.17 37.64 22.25
N ARG A 468 -3.25 38.20 21.67
CA ARG A 468 -3.97 39.33 22.25
C ARG A 468 -4.74 38.96 23.51
N PHE A 469 -5.00 37.67 23.74
CA PHE A 469 -5.67 37.18 24.94
C PHE A 469 -4.71 36.81 26.08
N ASP A 470 -3.40 36.78 25.81
CA ASP A 470 -2.37 36.53 26.82
C ASP A 470 -1.83 37.82 27.46
N GLY A 471 -2.18 38.99 26.87
CA GLY A 471 -1.90 40.30 27.44
C GLY A 471 -2.87 40.74 28.55
N ASN A 472 -2.84 42.04 28.86
CA ASN A 472 -3.73 42.65 29.83
C ASN A 472 -5.18 42.65 29.32
N LYS A 473 -6.12 42.35 30.23
CA LYS A 473 -7.56 42.49 29.93
C LYS A 473 -7.88 43.94 29.54
N PRO A 474 -8.86 44.17 28.65
CA PRO A 474 -9.39 45.50 28.45
C PRO A 474 -9.96 46.10 29.74
N ILE A 475 -9.93 47.44 29.85
CA ILE A 475 -10.36 48.14 31.08
C ILE A 475 -11.85 47.88 31.36
N SER A 476 -12.67 47.86 30.31
CA SER A 476 -14.13 47.65 30.35
C SER A 476 -14.57 46.23 30.68
N VAL A 477 -13.64 45.26 30.69
CA VAL A 477 -13.98 43.82 30.78
C VAL A 477 -13.64 43.28 32.17
N SER A 478 -14.55 42.56 32.80
CA SER A 478 -14.28 41.91 34.09
C SER A 478 -13.27 40.77 33.97
N MET A 479 -12.63 40.37 35.08
CA MET A 479 -11.69 39.25 35.06
C MET A 479 -12.38 37.91 34.74
N GLU A 480 -13.66 37.77 35.08
CA GLU A 480 -14.45 36.58 34.78
C GLU A 480 -14.76 36.47 33.29
N GLU A 481 -15.21 37.55 32.67
CA GLU A 481 -15.41 37.63 31.22
C GLU A 481 -14.11 37.38 30.46
N TRP A 482 -12.99 37.96 30.92
CA TRP A 482 -11.69 37.73 30.29
C TRP A 482 -11.25 36.27 30.31
N LYS A 483 -11.49 35.55 31.42
CA LYS A 483 -11.25 34.10 31.50
C LYS A 483 -12.11 33.33 30.50
N ARG A 484 -13.39 33.70 30.34
CA ARG A 484 -14.30 33.10 29.36
C ARG A 484 -13.82 33.36 27.93
N TRP A 485 -13.46 34.60 27.60
CA TRP A 485 -12.96 34.98 26.27
C TRP A 485 -11.71 34.21 25.89
N ARG A 486 -10.77 34.07 26.83
CA ARG A 486 -9.62 33.19 26.68
C ARG A 486 -10.04 31.76 26.36
N GLY A 487 -11.02 31.19 27.05
CA GLY A 487 -11.54 29.85 26.73
C GLY A 487 -12.16 29.73 25.34
N ASN A 488 -12.67 30.83 24.80
CA ASN A 488 -13.34 30.89 23.50
C ASN A 488 -12.41 31.23 22.32
N ARG A 489 -11.21 31.77 22.59
CA ARG A 489 -10.31 32.30 21.56
C ARG A 489 -9.92 31.29 20.48
N ASN A 490 -9.87 30.00 20.81
CA ASN A 490 -9.50 28.93 19.88
C ASN A 490 -10.69 28.29 19.16
N ARG A 491 -11.93 28.66 19.50
CA ARG A 491 -13.15 28.02 19.00
C ARG A 491 -13.58 28.60 17.67
N LEU A 492 -14.38 27.84 16.93
CA LEU A 492 -14.78 28.12 15.54
C LEU A 492 -15.30 29.55 15.31
N ALA A 493 -16.03 30.12 16.28
CA ALA A 493 -16.55 31.49 16.18
C ALA A 493 -15.47 32.59 16.18
N ASN A 494 -14.23 32.30 16.58
CA ASN A 494 -13.08 33.18 16.37
C ASN A 494 -12.12 32.68 15.26
N LEU A 495 -12.49 31.65 14.50
CA LEU A 495 -11.64 31.11 13.43
C LEU A 495 -12.18 31.41 12.04
N HIS A 496 -11.27 31.53 11.08
CA HIS A 496 -11.56 31.62 9.65
C HIS A 496 -10.48 30.93 8.83
N LEU A 497 -10.70 30.83 7.51
CA LEU A 497 -9.66 30.43 6.58
C LEU A 497 -9.05 31.64 5.91
N LEU A 498 -7.73 31.67 5.90
CA LEU A 498 -6.96 32.75 5.30
C LEU A 498 -5.88 32.17 4.38
N GLU A 499 -5.60 32.83 3.27
CA GLU A 499 -4.49 32.45 2.40
C GLU A 499 -3.17 32.53 3.19
N GLY A 500 -2.30 31.53 3.07
CA GLY A 500 -1.06 31.45 3.86
C GLY A 500 -0.16 32.69 3.78
N ARG A 501 -0.14 33.41 2.64
CA ARG A 501 0.60 34.67 2.50
C ARG A 501 -0.03 35.80 3.32
N SER A 502 -1.34 35.97 3.21
CA SER A 502 -2.10 36.94 4.01
C SER A 502 -2.03 36.62 5.50
N ASN A 503 -2.07 35.32 5.85
CA ASN A 503 -1.91 34.85 7.22
C ASN A 503 -0.54 35.24 7.80
N ALA A 504 0.54 35.01 7.04
CA ALA A 504 1.89 35.42 7.44
C ALA A 504 2.03 36.93 7.60
N SER A 505 1.35 37.73 6.75
CA SER A 505 1.33 39.19 6.85
C SER A 505 0.52 39.69 8.04
N LYS A 506 -0.59 39.02 8.38
CA LYS A 506 -1.48 39.40 9.48
C LYS A 506 -0.83 39.17 10.84
N SER A 507 -0.18 38.01 11.05
CA SER A 507 0.48 37.68 12.32
C SER A 507 -0.43 37.93 13.55
N ASP A 508 0.02 38.75 14.50
CA ASP A 508 -0.65 39.15 15.73
C ASP A 508 -1.32 40.54 15.63
N MET A 509 -1.47 41.09 14.41
CA MET A 509 -2.15 42.36 14.16
C MET A 509 -3.60 42.32 14.66
N ARG A 510 -4.07 43.40 15.29
CA ARG A 510 -5.46 43.47 15.78
C ARG A 510 -6.42 43.34 14.60
N LEU A 511 -7.58 42.73 14.82
CA LEU A 511 -8.57 42.53 13.77
C LEU A 511 -9.02 43.87 13.15
N ALA A 512 -9.24 44.89 13.99
CA ALA A 512 -9.56 46.24 13.53
C ALA A 512 -8.45 46.85 12.65
N ASP A 513 -7.18 46.75 13.07
CA ASP A 513 -6.03 47.25 12.29
C ASP A 513 -5.94 46.53 10.94
N TYR A 514 -6.03 45.20 10.95
CA TYR A 514 -5.99 44.38 9.75
C TYR A 514 -7.12 44.72 8.76
N TYR A 515 -8.31 44.98 9.28
CA TYR A 515 -9.45 45.43 8.47
C TYR A 515 -9.26 46.85 7.93
N ASN A 516 -8.67 47.76 8.72
CA ASN A 516 -8.49 49.15 8.33
C ASN A 516 -7.42 49.35 7.27
N ASP A 517 -6.43 48.46 7.19
CA ASP A 517 -5.40 48.43 6.14
C ASP A 517 -5.93 48.03 4.75
N MET A 518 -7.20 47.60 4.66
CA MET A 518 -7.86 47.19 3.42
C MET A 518 -8.62 48.34 2.74
N ASN A 519 -8.72 48.28 1.40
CA ASN A 519 -9.65 49.13 0.65
C ASN A 519 -11.11 48.64 0.79
N ASP A 520 -12.08 49.42 0.32
CA ASP A 520 -13.51 49.13 0.51
C ASP A 520 -13.95 47.80 -0.12
N GLU A 521 -13.40 47.44 -1.29
CA GLU A 521 -13.69 46.16 -1.94
C GLU A 521 -13.15 44.97 -1.14
N GLN A 522 -11.92 45.09 -0.63
CA GLN A 522 -11.26 44.09 0.21
C GLN A 522 -11.99 43.91 1.54
N LYS A 523 -12.47 45.00 2.15
CA LYS A 523 -13.28 44.97 3.39
C LYS A 523 -14.57 44.18 3.21
N ALA A 524 -15.31 44.48 2.13
CA ALA A 524 -16.55 43.78 1.82
C ALA A 524 -16.32 42.28 1.58
N GLU A 525 -15.28 41.93 0.81
CA GLU A 525 -14.93 40.53 0.55
C GLU A 525 -14.46 39.82 1.83
N PHE A 526 -13.66 40.47 2.66
CA PHE A 526 -13.21 39.92 3.94
C PHE A 526 -14.37 39.61 4.87
N CYS A 527 -15.29 40.55 5.10
CA CYS A 527 -16.46 40.32 5.96
C CYS A 527 -17.33 39.17 5.45
N LYS A 528 -17.50 39.07 4.13
CA LYS A 528 -18.25 37.96 3.50
C LYS A 528 -17.56 36.61 3.72
N GLN A 529 -16.25 36.52 3.47
CA GLN A 529 -15.47 35.29 3.62
C GLN A 529 -15.34 34.87 5.08
N ALA A 530 -15.12 35.83 5.98
CA ALA A 530 -14.98 35.63 7.42
C ALA A 530 -16.33 35.45 8.13
N ILE A 531 -17.46 35.67 7.46
CA ILE A 531 -18.81 35.51 8.02
C ILE A 531 -19.01 36.50 9.19
N ILE A 532 -18.72 37.77 8.95
CA ILE A 532 -18.85 38.86 9.91
C ILE A 532 -20.09 39.69 9.55
N SER A 533 -20.95 39.98 10.54
CA SER A 533 -22.13 40.84 10.36
C SER A 533 -21.76 42.30 10.08
N ASP A 534 -22.56 42.97 9.28
CA ASP A 534 -22.45 44.42 9.09
C ASP A 534 -22.66 45.16 10.43
N GLY A 535 -21.83 46.19 10.67
CA GLY A 535 -21.90 47.03 11.87
C GLY A 535 -21.36 46.39 13.15
N LEU A 536 -20.76 45.20 13.08
CA LEU A 536 -20.10 44.55 14.20
C LEU A 536 -18.76 45.24 14.50
N SER A 537 -18.49 45.52 15.78
CA SER A 537 -17.19 46.05 16.18
C SER A 537 -16.10 44.99 16.04
N LEU A 538 -14.95 45.38 15.47
CA LEU A 538 -13.77 44.53 15.31
C LEU A 538 -12.71 44.77 16.39
N GLU A 539 -13.01 45.65 17.34
CA GLU A 539 -12.16 45.93 18.49
C GLU A 539 -12.27 44.82 19.54
N LEU A 540 -11.15 44.50 20.21
CA LEU A 540 -11.09 43.39 21.16
C LEU A 540 -11.99 43.62 22.39
N GLU A 541 -12.24 44.89 22.74
CA GLU A 541 -13.14 45.34 23.80
C GLU A 541 -14.57 44.83 23.63
N TYR A 542 -14.97 44.46 22.40
CA TYR A 542 -16.31 43.98 22.05
C TYR A 542 -16.30 42.50 21.63
N PHE A 543 -15.26 41.74 22.00
CA PHE A 543 -15.10 40.34 21.59
C PHE A 543 -16.31 39.47 21.95
N ASP A 544 -17.00 39.70 23.07
CA ASP A 544 -18.19 38.91 23.44
C ASP A 544 -19.33 39.07 22.44
N ASP A 545 -19.67 40.32 22.09
CA ASP A 545 -20.70 40.62 21.10
C ASP A 545 -20.30 40.11 19.71
N PHE A 546 -19.02 40.27 19.36
CA PHE A 546 -18.45 39.69 18.14
C PHE A 546 -18.64 38.17 18.09
N TYR A 547 -18.23 37.49 19.16
CA TYR A 547 -18.23 36.03 19.25
C TYR A 547 -19.65 35.46 19.20
N GLU A 548 -20.58 36.01 19.98
CA GLU A 548 -21.97 35.50 20.04
C GLU A 548 -22.74 35.75 18.74
N LYS A 549 -22.62 36.93 18.12
CA LYS A 549 -23.26 37.21 16.83
C LYS A 549 -22.71 36.32 15.72
N ARG A 550 -21.39 36.13 15.68
CA ARG A 550 -20.77 35.24 14.70
C ARG A 550 -21.14 33.78 14.95
N LYS A 551 -21.17 33.34 16.22
CA LYS A 551 -21.63 32.00 16.62
C LYS A 551 -23.06 31.75 16.14
N ALA A 552 -23.97 32.71 16.28
CA ALA A 552 -25.35 32.58 15.81
C ALA A 552 -25.44 32.39 14.28
N ILE A 553 -24.68 33.16 13.49
CA ILE A 553 -24.65 33.01 12.03
C ILE A 553 -24.05 31.67 11.63
N LEU A 554 -22.94 31.27 12.26
CA LEU A 554 -22.30 29.98 12.01
C LEU A 554 -23.24 28.82 12.35
N THR A 555 -24.02 28.93 13.43
CA THR A 555 -25.04 27.95 13.79
C THR A 555 -26.03 27.74 12.65
N ALA A 556 -26.58 28.84 12.11
CA ALA A 556 -27.54 28.78 11.01
C ALA A 556 -26.92 28.20 9.72
N ARG A 557 -25.70 28.63 9.35
CA ARG A 557 -25.01 28.11 8.16
C ARG A 557 -24.60 26.65 8.29
N ILE A 558 -24.11 26.22 9.45
CA ILE A 558 -23.76 24.82 9.71
C ILE A 558 -25.03 23.96 9.65
N ARG A 559 -26.15 24.42 10.22
CA ARG A 559 -27.43 23.71 10.12
C ARG A 559 -27.85 23.53 8.67
N GLN A 560 -27.79 24.59 7.85
CA GLN A 560 -28.10 24.52 6.43
C GLN A 560 -27.16 23.59 5.65
N LEU A 561 -25.89 23.47 6.03
CA LEU A 561 -24.96 22.52 5.41
C LEU A 561 -25.25 21.06 5.79
N LEU A 562 -25.91 20.83 6.92
CA LEU A 562 -26.23 19.51 7.44
C LEU A 562 -27.60 19.01 6.99
N GLU A 563 -28.52 19.90 6.63
CA GLU A 563 -29.80 19.61 5.98
C GLU A 563 -29.59 19.33 4.49
#